data_AF-A0A373M2K7-F1
#
_entry.id   AF-A0A373M2K7-F1
#
_cell.length_a   1.000
_cell.length_b   1.000
_cell.length_c   1.000
_cell.angle_alpha   90.00
_cell.angle_beta   90.00
_cell.angle_gamma   90.00
#
_symmetry.space_group_name_H-M   'P 1'
#
loop_
_entity.id
_entity.type
_entity.pdbx_description
1 polymer ?
#
loop_
_entity_poly.entity_id
_entity_poly.type
_entity_poly.pdbx_seq_one_letter_code
_entity_poly.pdbx_strand_id
1 'polypeptide(L)'
;MATWNSRGLRGSFLEELINMTNDKYRSQKLALVQKVPTPIKPITIDQTTRHITLAYFEQKSTVDYIGVVQGIPICFDAKECATDRFPLANVHEHQIRFMKEFEEQDGIAFLLIYFKAKDTFMYLPYAKLDEFWSRMEEGGVKHFKYEELDPAYEISTYSGTFVHYLEQMQMDLEQRDSR
;
A
#
# COMPACT_ATOMS: atom_id res chain seq x y z
N MET A 1 -30.14 -15.29 9.21
CA MET A 1 -28.95 -16.03 9.67
C MET A 1 -28.22 -16.59 8.46
N ALA A 2 -27.15 -15.93 8.03
CA ALA A 2 -26.12 -16.52 7.20
C ALA A 2 -24.80 -16.18 7.88
N THR A 3 -24.22 -17.15 8.57
CA THR A 3 -22.91 -17.05 9.21
C THR A 3 -21.86 -17.22 8.13
N TRP A 4 -21.31 -16.11 7.65
CA TRP A 4 -20.26 -16.08 6.64
C TRP A 4 -18.93 -16.53 7.26
N ASN A 5 -18.58 -17.81 7.08
CA ASN A 5 -17.26 -18.33 7.41
C ASN A 5 -16.29 -18.04 6.25
N SER A 6 -15.70 -16.85 6.23
CA SER A 6 -14.56 -16.52 5.35
C SER A 6 -13.48 -15.79 6.15
N ARG A 7 -12.85 -16.50 7.08
CA ARG A 7 -11.85 -15.93 8.03
C ARG A 7 -10.42 -15.83 7.48
N GLY A 8 -10.17 -16.18 6.20
CA GLY A 8 -8.81 -16.20 5.65
C GLY A 8 -8.61 -15.61 4.27
N LEU A 9 -9.66 -15.05 3.62
CA LEU A 9 -9.59 -14.61 2.22
C LEU A 9 -10.19 -13.21 1.98
N ARG A 10 -10.61 -12.49 3.03
CA ARG A 10 -11.02 -11.09 2.88
C ARG A 10 -9.79 -10.20 3.06
N GLY A 11 -9.59 -9.30 2.11
CA GLY A 11 -8.64 -8.19 2.25
C GLY A 11 -8.97 -7.35 3.49
N SER A 12 -8.02 -6.51 3.91
CA SER A 12 -8.22 -5.59 5.03
C SER A 12 -9.28 -4.53 4.70
N PHE A 13 -9.79 -3.81 5.72
CA PHE A 13 -10.76 -2.74 5.50
C PHE A 13 -10.17 -1.66 4.59
N LEU A 14 -8.92 -1.27 4.86
CA LEU A 14 -8.17 -0.36 4.00
C LEU A 14 -8.08 -0.87 2.55
N GLU A 15 -7.82 -2.17 2.36
CA GLU A 15 -7.73 -2.76 1.02
C GLU A 15 -9.04 -2.62 0.23
N GLU A 16 -10.18 -2.88 0.87
CA GLU A 16 -11.50 -2.72 0.26
C GLU A 16 -11.72 -1.26 -0.19
N LEU A 17 -11.41 -0.29 0.68
CA LEU A 17 -11.53 1.13 0.35
C LEU A 17 -10.62 1.57 -0.79
N ILE A 18 -9.38 1.07 -0.83
CA ILE A 18 -8.43 1.34 -1.91
C ILE A 18 -8.96 0.77 -3.22
N ASN A 19 -9.48 -0.46 -3.22
CA ASN A 19 -10.05 -1.08 -4.42
C ASN A 19 -11.23 -0.27 -4.98
N MET A 20 -12.16 0.14 -4.12
CA MET A 20 -13.29 1.01 -4.51
C MET A 20 -12.81 2.36 -5.04
N THR A 21 -11.77 2.93 -4.43
CA THR A 21 -11.17 4.19 -4.87
C THR A 21 -10.50 4.05 -6.24
N ASN A 22 -9.74 2.97 -6.46
CA ASN A 22 -9.09 2.68 -7.73
C ASN A 22 -10.11 2.46 -8.86
N ASP A 23 -11.23 1.78 -8.58
CA ASP A 23 -12.32 1.63 -9.55
C ASP A 23 -12.95 2.99 -9.90
N LYS A 24 -13.13 3.87 -8.92
CA LYS A 24 -13.59 5.25 -9.17
C LYS A 24 -12.61 6.01 -10.06
N TYR A 25 -11.32 6.01 -9.74
CA TYR A 25 -10.31 6.67 -10.58
C TYR A 25 -10.27 6.12 -12.00
N ARG A 26 -10.38 4.79 -12.17
CA ARG A 26 -10.45 4.15 -13.49
C ARG A 26 -11.68 4.61 -14.26
N SER A 27 -12.86 4.60 -13.62
CA SER A 27 -14.12 5.03 -14.24
C SER A 27 -14.09 6.49 -14.71
N GLN A 28 -13.34 7.34 -14.00
CA GLN A 28 -13.17 8.76 -14.30
C GLN A 28 -11.95 9.03 -15.21
N LYS A 29 -11.22 8.00 -15.64
CA LYS A 29 -10.00 8.10 -16.46
C LYS A 29 -8.88 8.92 -15.80
N LEU A 30 -8.80 8.91 -14.46
CA LEU A 30 -7.76 9.60 -13.69
C LEU A 30 -6.51 8.75 -13.52
N ALA A 31 -6.70 7.46 -13.22
CA ALA A 31 -5.61 6.52 -12.97
C ALA A 31 -5.99 5.10 -13.37
N LEU A 32 -4.98 4.29 -13.69
CA LEU A 32 -5.10 2.85 -13.87
C LEU A 32 -4.17 2.14 -12.90
N VAL A 33 -4.74 1.71 -11.77
CA VAL A 33 -4.03 0.99 -10.69
C VAL A 33 -4.62 -0.41 -10.54
N GLN A 34 -3.75 -1.39 -10.28
CA GLN A 34 -4.12 -2.79 -10.10
C GLN A 34 -3.45 -3.36 -8.86
N LYS A 35 -4.18 -4.23 -8.16
CA LYS A 35 -3.63 -5.04 -7.08
C LYS A 35 -2.76 -6.14 -7.69
N VAL A 36 -1.54 -6.29 -7.20
CA VAL A 36 -0.63 -7.38 -7.56
C VAL A 36 -1.11 -8.65 -6.82
N PRO A 37 -1.46 -9.73 -7.55
CA PRO A 37 -1.87 -10.96 -6.91
C PRO A 37 -0.73 -11.54 -6.06
N THR A 38 -1.06 -12.06 -4.88
CA THR A 38 -0.08 -12.78 -4.06
C THR A 38 0.38 -14.02 -4.82
N PRO A 39 1.68 -14.16 -5.12
CA PRO A 39 2.15 -15.29 -5.90
C PRO A 39 1.99 -16.58 -5.11
N ILE A 40 1.32 -17.55 -5.73
CA ILE A 40 1.16 -18.90 -5.20
C ILE A 40 1.77 -19.89 -6.17
N LYS A 41 2.43 -20.91 -5.63
CA LYS A 41 2.90 -22.06 -6.38
C LYS A 41 1.89 -23.19 -6.22
N PRO A 42 1.06 -23.47 -7.25
CA PRO A 42 0.15 -24.61 -7.20
C PRO A 42 0.94 -25.92 -7.21
N ILE A 43 0.58 -26.83 -6.32
CA ILE A 43 1.19 -28.17 -6.21
C ILE A 43 0.28 -29.22 -6.84
N THR A 44 -1.02 -29.13 -6.54
CA THR A 44 -2.01 -30.07 -7.05
C THR A 44 -3.08 -29.31 -7.79
N ILE A 45 -3.25 -29.65 -9.07
CA ILE A 45 -4.26 -29.08 -9.96
C ILE A 45 -5.05 -30.23 -10.55
N ASP A 46 -6.38 -30.18 -10.38
CA ASP A 46 -7.27 -31.03 -11.15
C ASP A 46 -7.21 -30.63 -12.63
N GLN A 47 -6.75 -31.55 -13.50
CA GLN A 47 -6.55 -31.28 -14.93
C GLN A 47 -7.85 -31.05 -15.71
N THR A 48 -8.99 -31.49 -15.19
CA THR A 48 -10.30 -31.36 -15.84
C THR A 48 -11.00 -30.08 -15.43
N THR A 49 -10.99 -29.76 -14.12
CA THR A 49 -11.69 -28.59 -13.57
C THR A 49 -10.79 -27.37 -13.36
N ARG A 50 -9.47 -27.53 -13.49
CA ARG A 50 -8.44 -26.53 -13.17
C ARG A 50 -8.49 -26.03 -11.72
N HIS A 51 -9.18 -26.74 -10.82
CA HIS A 51 -9.19 -26.39 -9.41
C HIS A 51 -7.84 -26.72 -8.76
N ILE A 52 -7.27 -25.72 -8.08
CA ILE A 52 -6.07 -25.86 -7.26
C ILE A 52 -6.50 -26.34 -5.88
N THR A 53 -6.02 -27.52 -5.47
CA THR A 53 -6.37 -28.10 -4.15
C THR A 53 -5.26 -27.94 -3.11
N LEU A 54 -4.02 -27.73 -3.55
CA LEU A 54 -2.87 -27.48 -2.68
C LEU A 54 -1.93 -26.48 -3.35
N ALA A 55 -1.54 -25.44 -2.63
CA ALA A 55 -0.56 -24.44 -3.06
C ALA A 55 0.28 -23.96 -1.88
N TYR A 56 1.51 -23.51 -2.16
CA TYR A 56 2.33 -22.75 -1.21
C TYR A 56 2.42 -21.30 -1.65
N PHE A 57 2.54 -20.38 -0.70
CA PHE A 57 2.89 -19.00 -1.02
C PHE A 57 4.34 -18.94 -1.51
N GLU A 58 4.59 -18.24 -2.61
CA GLU A 58 5.96 -17.94 -3.02
C GLU A 58 6.52 -16.78 -2.17
N GLN A 59 7.82 -16.83 -1.90
CA GLN A 59 8.46 -16.05 -0.83
C GLN A 59 8.63 -14.55 -1.15
N LYS A 60 8.36 -14.11 -2.38
CA LYS A 60 8.59 -12.73 -2.83
C LYS A 60 7.32 -12.13 -3.43
N SER A 61 6.53 -11.42 -2.64
CA SER A 61 5.65 -10.37 -3.19
C SER A 61 6.50 -9.12 -3.44
N THR A 62 6.17 -8.28 -4.42
CA THR A 62 6.83 -6.98 -4.58
C THR A 62 6.12 -5.97 -3.69
N VAL A 63 5.08 -5.33 -4.19
CA VAL A 63 4.17 -4.43 -3.48
C VAL A 63 2.74 -4.82 -3.81
N ASP A 64 1.78 -4.41 -2.98
CA ASP A 64 0.38 -4.78 -3.16
C ASP A 64 -0.27 -4.11 -4.38
N TYR A 65 0.16 -2.90 -4.76
CA TYR A 65 -0.44 -2.15 -5.86
C TYR A 65 0.60 -1.53 -6.80
N ILE A 66 0.29 -1.55 -8.09
CA ILE A 66 1.07 -0.89 -9.14
C ILE A 66 0.15 -0.28 -10.18
N GLY A 67 0.55 0.84 -10.78
CA GLY A 67 -0.25 1.49 -11.79
C GLY A 67 0.38 2.72 -12.41
N VAL A 68 -0.46 3.50 -13.07
CA VAL A 68 -0.11 4.77 -13.70
C VAL A 68 -1.19 5.81 -13.41
N VAL A 69 -0.75 7.02 -13.08
CA VAL A 69 -1.60 8.19 -12.88
C VAL A 69 -1.16 9.25 -13.88
N GLN A 70 -1.98 9.52 -14.90
CA GLN A 70 -1.70 10.57 -15.90
C GLN A 70 -0.29 10.54 -16.53
N GLY A 71 0.26 9.33 -16.74
CA GLY A 71 1.61 9.14 -17.30
C GLY A 71 2.71 8.92 -16.25
N ILE A 72 2.42 9.14 -14.98
CA ILE A 72 3.35 8.95 -13.86
C ILE A 72 3.20 7.53 -13.31
N PRO A 73 4.24 6.68 -13.37
CA PRO A 73 4.19 5.34 -12.82
C PRO A 73 4.17 5.41 -11.30
N ILE A 74 3.29 4.63 -10.67
CA ILE A 74 3.16 4.57 -9.22
C ILE A 74 3.17 3.13 -8.72
N CYS A 75 3.70 2.93 -7.51
CA CYS A 75 3.57 1.68 -6.78
C CYS A 75 3.38 1.94 -5.28
N PHE A 76 2.59 1.13 -4.59
CA PHE A 76 2.38 1.33 -3.15
C PHE A 76 1.92 0.07 -2.43
N ASP A 77 2.08 0.08 -1.11
CA ASP A 77 1.57 -0.94 -0.21
C ASP A 77 0.53 -0.36 0.74
N ALA A 78 -0.41 -1.21 1.20
CA ALA A 78 -1.47 -0.81 2.11
C ALA A 78 -1.30 -1.48 3.47
N LYS A 79 -1.19 -0.69 4.55
CA LYS A 79 -0.96 -1.21 5.90
C LYS A 79 -1.99 -0.68 6.88
N GLU A 80 -2.42 -1.55 7.79
CA GLU A 80 -3.27 -1.15 8.91
C GLU A 80 -2.46 -1.17 10.22
N CYS A 81 -2.63 -0.13 11.04
CA CYS A 81 -2.00 -0.02 12.34
C CYS A 81 -3.08 0.15 13.41
N ALA A 82 -3.07 -0.72 14.43
CA ALA A 82 -4.05 -0.68 15.51
C ALA A 82 -3.79 0.45 16.53
N THR A 83 -2.54 0.94 16.61
CA THR A 83 -2.09 1.94 17.59
C THR A 83 -1.60 3.19 16.88
N ASP A 84 -1.08 4.17 17.62
CA ASP A 84 -0.40 5.35 17.11
C ASP A 84 1.10 5.12 16.79
N ARG A 85 1.58 3.88 16.92
CA ARG A 85 2.97 3.47 16.69
C ARG A 85 3.01 2.40 15.60
N PHE A 86 3.49 2.77 14.43
CA PHE A 86 3.62 1.87 13.30
C PHE A 86 4.92 1.03 13.43
N PRO A 87 4.83 -0.31 13.60
CA PRO A 87 6.01 -1.16 13.64
C PRO A 87 6.63 -1.29 12.24
N LEU A 88 7.92 -0.99 12.08
CA LEU A 88 8.60 -1.10 10.77
C LEU A 88 8.64 -2.54 10.26
N ALA A 89 8.60 -3.54 11.15
CA ALA A 89 8.51 -4.95 10.81
C ALA A 89 7.24 -5.31 9.99
N ASN A 90 6.23 -4.44 9.95
CA ASN A 90 5.07 -4.61 9.07
C ASN A 90 5.38 -4.36 7.60
N VAL A 91 6.50 -3.71 7.29
CA VAL A 91 7.02 -3.53 5.93
C VAL A 91 8.18 -4.50 5.76
N HIS A 92 8.13 -5.31 4.71
CA HIS A 92 9.17 -6.31 4.46
C HIS A 92 10.32 -5.71 3.65
N GLU A 93 11.54 -6.19 3.87
CA GLU A 93 12.75 -5.70 3.19
C GLU A 93 12.63 -5.72 1.66
N HIS A 94 11.98 -6.75 1.11
CA HIS A 94 11.75 -6.83 -0.34
C HIS A 94 10.82 -5.73 -0.87
N GLN A 95 9.89 -5.23 -0.05
CA GLN A 95 9.00 -4.12 -0.40
C GLN A 95 9.82 -2.83 -0.47
N ILE A 96 10.64 -2.56 0.55
CA ILE A 96 11.56 -1.41 0.59
C ILE A 96 12.50 -1.42 -0.62
N ARG A 97 13.16 -2.55 -0.89
CA ARG A 97 14.06 -2.67 -2.04
C ARG A 97 13.33 -2.43 -3.36
N PHE A 98 12.14 -2.99 -3.54
CA PHE A 98 11.36 -2.76 -4.77
C PHE A 98 10.95 -1.29 -4.93
N MET A 99 10.49 -0.64 -3.85
CA MET A 99 10.14 0.79 -3.86
C MET A 99 11.36 1.66 -4.21
N LYS A 100 12.53 1.33 -3.67
CA LYS A 100 13.78 1.99 -4.00
C LYS A 100 14.11 1.87 -5.49
N GLU A 101 14.15 0.64 -6.01
CA GLU A 101 14.43 0.36 -7.43
C GLU A 101 13.40 1.05 -8.36
N PHE A 102 12.15 1.20 -7.91
CA PHE A 102 11.07 1.88 -8.64
C PHE A 102 11.28 3.41 -8.68
N GLU A 103 11.65 4.02 -7.57
CA GLU A 103 11.97 5.45 -7.45
C GLU A 103 13.24 5.83 -8.21
N GLU A 104 14.23 4.92 -8.30
CA GLU A 104 15.41 5.08 -9.16
C GLU A 104 15.07 5.15 -10.67
N GLN A 105 13.84 4.83 -11.07
CA GLN A 105 13.32 4.94 -12.43
C GLN A 105 12.28 6.07 -12.60
N ASP A 106 12.34 7.10 -11.74
CA ASP A 106 11.44 8.25 -11.71
C ASP A 106 9.96 7.88 -11.46
N GLY A 107 9.71 6.72 -10.85
CA GLY A 107 8.38 6.33 -10.37
C GLY A 107 8.11 6.80 -8.95
N ILE A 108 6.83 6.95 -8.58
CA ILE A 108 6.45 7.31 -7.21
C ILE A 108 6.11 6.07 -6.40
N ALA A 109 6.81 5.89 -5.29
CA ALA A 109 6.54 4.85 -4.31
C ALA A 109 6.05 5.45 -2.98
N PHE A 110 5.07 4.80 -2.35
CA PHE A 110 4.53 5.25 -1.06
C PHE A 110 3.83 4.12 -0.28
N LEU A 111 3.47 4.40 0.98
CA LEU A 111 2.54 3.59 1.75
C LEU A 111 1.23 4.33 1.98
N LEU A 112 0.13 3.58 1.95
CA LEU A 112 -1.14 4.01 2.51
C LEU A 112 -1.31 3.32 3.86
N ILE A 113 -1.46 4.11 4.91
CA ILE A 113 -1.54 3.60 6.28
C ILE A 113 -2.87 4.00 6.92
N TYR A 114 -3.62 3.02 7.42
CA TYR A 114 -4.81 3.28 8.23
C TYR A 114 -4.51 3.10 9.72
N PHE A 115 -4.53 4.21 10.47
CA PHE A 115 -4.34 4.25 11.91
C PHE A 115 -5.69 4.11 12.64
N LYS A 116 -6.06 2.87 13.01
CA LYS A 116 -7.37 2.53 13.58
C LYS A 116 -7.68 3.26 14.88
N ALA A 117 -6.69 3.49 15.73
CA ALA A 117 -6.88 4.19 17.00
C ALA A 117 -7.26 5.67 16.82
N LYS A 118 -6.95 6.25 15.65
CA LYS A 118 -7.25 7.66 15.31
C LYS A 118 -8.35 7.79 14.25
N ASP A 119 -8.74 6.68 13.64
CA ASP A 119 -9.66 6.63 12.50
C ASP A 119 -9.17 7.51 11.32
N THR A 120 -7.86 7.41 11.02
CA THR A 120 -7.20 8.30 10.06
C THR A 120 -6.40 7.53 9.02
N PHE A 121 -6.46 7.99 7.78
CA PHE A 121 -5.66 7.49 6.66
C PHE A 121 -4.48 8.43 6.40
N MET A 122 -3.31 7.87 6.16
CA MET A 122 -2.08 8.62 5.96
C MET A 122 -1.37 8.16 4.69
N TYR A 123 -0.92 9.14 3.90
CA TYR A 123 0.02 8.93 2.81
C TYR A 123 1.44 9.06 3.36
N LEU A 124 2.31 8.09 3.10
CA LEU A 124 3.72 8.15 3.51
C LEU A 124 4.60 8.02 2.26
N PRO A 125 5.22 9.11 1.78
CA PRO A 125 6.15 9.06 0.66
C PRO A 125 7.31 8.10 0.94
N TYR A 126 7.81 7.39 -0.07
CA TYR A 126 8.95 6.47 0.09
C TYR A 126 10.16 7.16 0.72
N ALA A 127 10.48 8.40 0.34
CA ALA A 127 11.59 9.16 0.93
C ALA A 127 11.51 9.21 2.46
N LYS A 128 10.31 9.42 3.03
CA LYS A 128 10.12 9.46 4.48
C LYS A 128 10.15 8.07 5.11
N LEU A 129 9.63 7.06 4.40
CA LEU A 129 9.74 5.67 4.83
C LEU A 129 11.19 5.21 4.89
N ASP A 130 12.00 5.56 3.90
CA ASP A 130 13.43 5.24 3.80
C ASP A 130 14.20 5.82 4.98
N GLU A 131 13.93 7.08 5.37
CA GLU A 131 14.49 7.69 6.58
C GLU A 131 14.20 6.85 7.84
N PHE A 132 12.95 6.41 8.03
CA PHE A 132 12.58 5.57 9.17
C PHE A 132 13.23 4.19 9.10
N TRP A 133 13.36 3.63 7.90
CA TRP A 133 13.99 2.33 7.67
C TRP A 133 15.49 2.36 7.97
N SER A 134 16.23 3.32 7.40
CA SER A 134 17.67 3.50 7.66
C SER A 134 17.94 3.75 9.15
N ARG A 135 17.12 4.57 9.81
CA ARG A 135 17.20 4.79 11.27
C ARG A 135 17.12 3.47 12.05
N MET A 136 16.27 2.54 11.63
CA MET A 136 16.14 1.24 12.27
C MET A 136 17.39 0.36 12.01
N GLU A 137 17.91 0.36 10.78
CA GLU A 137 19.11 -0.40 10.39
C GLU A 137 20.36 0.08 11.14
N GLU A 138 20.45 1.38 11.44
CA GLU A 138 21.51 1.98 12.26
C GLU A 138 21.38 1.68 13.77
N GLY A 139 20.41 0.84 14.17
CA GLY A 139 20.20 0.44 15.56
C GLY A 139 19.22 1.34 16.33
N GLY A 140 18.52 2.23 15.64
CA GLY A 140 17.47 3.07 16.22
C GLY A 140 16.17 2.32 16.53
N VAL A 141 15.10 3.09 16.75
CA VAL A 141 13.79 2.55 17.11
C VAL A 141 13.15 1.79 15.94
N LYS A 142 12.57 0.61 16.22
CA LYS A 142 11.94 -0.27 15.21
C LYS A 142 10.48 0.09 14.86
N HIS A 143 10.11 1.34 15.07
CA HIS A 143 8.78 1.89 14.81
C HIS A 143 8.89 3.39 14.55
N PHE A 144 7.84 3.98 13.97
CA PHE A 144 7.61 5.42 13.99
C PHE A 144 6.24 5.72 14.61
N LYS A 145 6.12 6.90 15.20
CA LYS A 145 4.88 7.40 15.81
C LYS A 145 4.09 8.21 14.79
N TYR A 146 2.78 8.24 14.95
CA TYR A 146 1.89 9.11 14.17
C TYR A 146 2.33 10.58 14.18
N GLU A 147 2.81 11.07 15.33
CA GLU A 147 3.26 12.47 15.50
C GLU A 147 4.55 12.79 14.73
N GLU A 148 5.29 11.78 14.25
CA GLU A 148 6.47 11.97 13.40
C GLU A 148 6.09 12.13 11.91
N LEU A 149 4.81 11.95 11.58
CA LEU A 149 4.28 12.07 10.22
C LEU A 149 3.85 13.52 9.97
N ASP A 150 4.00 13.96 8.72
CA ASP A 150 3.56 15.29 8.31
C ASP A 150 2.02 15.28 8.18
N PRO A 151 1.29 16.10 8.97
CA PRO A 151 -0.16 16.18 8.92
C PRO A 151 -0.71 16.60 7.55
N ALA A 152 0.11 17.24 6.70
CA ALA A 152 -0.28 17.62 5.35
C ALA A 152 -0.64 16.39 4.49
N TYR A 153 -0.02 15.24 4.76
CA TYR A 153 -0.26 13.97 4.06
C TYR A 153 -1.43 13.15 4.60
N GLU A 154 -2.20 13.68 5.55
CA GLU A 154 -3.43 13.05 6.01
C GLU A 154 -4.47 13.00 4.89
N ILE A 155 -5.00 11.81 4.58
CA ILE A 155 -5.91 11.63 3.46
C ILE A 155 -7.34 11.93 3.92
N SER A 156 -7.97 12.90 3.25
CA SER A 156 -9.37 13.25 3.51
C SER A 156 -10.32 12.15 3.01
N THR A 157 -11.38 11.90 3.78
CA THR A 157 -12.49 10.99 3.43
C THR A 157 -13.75 11.74 2.95
N TYR A 158 -13.71 13.07 2.95
CA TYR A 158 -14.89 13.94 2.76
C TYR A 158 -15.28 14.19 1.30
N SER A 159 -14.43 13.88 0.31
CA SER A 159 -14.62 14.23 -1.10
C SER A 159 -15.49 13.26 -1.92
N GLY A 160 -16.24 12.37 -1.25
CA GLY A 160 -17.02 11.31 -1.92
C GLY A 160 -16.14 10.22 -2.55
N THR A 161 -14.85 10.20 -2.22
CA THR A 161 -13.86 9.15 -2.52
C THR A 161 -13.38 8.59 -1.19
N PHE A 162 -13.20 7.27 -1.07
CA PHE A 162 -12.91 6.65 0.22
C PHE A 162 -11.51 6.97 0.75
N VAL A 163 -10.46 6.74 -0.05
CA VAL A 163 -9.06 7.02 0.31
C VAL A 163 -8.45 7.84 -0.82
N HIS A 164 -8.69 9.17 -0.82
CA HIS A 164 -8.32 10.03 -1.95
C HIS A 164 -6.80 10.35 -2.03
N TYR A 165 -5.98 9.32 -2.23
CA TYR A 165 -4.51 9.45 -2.22
C TYR A 165 -3.91 10.26 -3.39
N LEU A 166 -4.68 10.59 -4.44
CA LEU A 166 -4.15 11.40 -5.55
C LEU A 166 -3.88 12.86 -5.17
N GLU A 167 -4.65 13.42 -4.23
CA GLU A 167 -4.37 14.76 -3.69
C GLU A 167 -3.00 14.78 -3.00
N GLN A 168 -2.72 13.74 -2.22
CA GLN A 168 -1.46 13.61 -1.50
C GLN A 168 -0.28 13.28 -2.40
N MET A 169 -0.49 12.47 -3.43
CA MET A 169 0.51 12.25 -4.48
C MET A 169 0.85 13.54 -5.23
N GLN A 170 -0.14 14.40 -5.51
CA GLN A 170 0.12 15.69 -6.15
C GLN A 170 1.00 16.58 -5.26
N MET A 171 0.73 16.62 -3.96
CA MET A 171 1.56 17.36 -3.00
C MET A 171 3.00 16.81 -2.93
N ASP A 172 3.18 15.49 -2.95
CA ASP A 172 4.52 14.86 -3.01
C ASP A 172 5.28 15.29 -4.27
N LEU A 173 4.62 15.29 -5.43
CA LEU A 173 5.19 15.77 -6.70
C LEU A 173 5.65 17.23 -6.63
N GLU A 174 4.80 18.13 -6.14
CA GLU A 174 5.11 19.55 -6.04
C GLU A 174 6.32 19.82 -5.11
N GLN A 175 6.45 19.02 -4.04
CA GLN A 175 7.60 19.10 -3.13
C GLN A 175 8.90 18.59 -3.75
N ARG A 176 8.83 17.64 -4.69
CA ARG A 176 9.99 17.10 -5.41
C ARG A 176 10.53 18.08 -6.44
N ASP A 177 9.65 18.74 -7.20
CA ASP A 177 10.03 19.76 -8.20
C ASP A 177 10.66 21.02 -7.57
N SER A 178 10.45 21.22 -6.27
CA SER A 178 10.98 22.36 -5.51
C SER A 178 12.39 22.13 -4.93
N ARG A 179 12.98 20.94 -5.11
CA ARG A 179 14.33 20.58 -4.61
C ARG A 179 15.39 20.73 -5.70
#